data_AF-A0A182GYI6-F1
#
_entry.id   AF-A0A182GYI6-F1
#
_cell.length_a   1.000
_cell.length_b   1.000
_cell.length_c   1.000
_cell.angle_alpha   90.00
_cell.angle_beta   90.00
_cell.angle_gamma   90.00
#
_symmetry.space_group_name_H-M   'P 1'
#
loop_
_entity.id
_entity.type
_entity.pdbx_description
1 polymer ?
#
loop_
_entity_poly.entity_id
_entity_poly.type
_entity_poly.pdbx_seq_one_letter_code
_entity_poly.pdbx_strand_id
1 'polypeptide(L)'
;MEAEAMLDMLTEEYPHVRFWISFQCKDNTHIAHGENFADTASYLWNKAKLQGNGNLVAIGVNCVHPQFVTPLFRSVNEKRPTQERIPLIVYPNSGEVYSVDSGWQGKEDCVPLEHYVEQWVELGARFIGGCCRTYARDIERIKQTVNTLQL
;
A
#
# COMPACT_ATOMS: atom_id res chain seq x y z
N MET A 1 -1.73 -13.45 11.06
CA MET A 1 -2.61 -13.64 12.24
C MET A 1 -3.42 -12.38 12.58
N GLU A 2 -2.80 -11.24 12.93
CA GLU A 2 -3.56 -10.02 13.31
C GLU A 2 -4.48 -9.49 12.20
N ALA A 3 -3.94 -9.26 11.00
CA ALA A 3 -4.73 -8.78 9.86
C ALA A 3 -5.86 -9.74 9.45
N GLU A 4 -5.68 -11.04 9.69
CA GLU A 4 -6.70 -12.05 9.42
C GLU A 4 -7.83 -11.99 10.45
N ALA A 5 -7.51 -11.85 11.74
CA ALA A 5 -8.50 -11.66 12.78
C ALA A 5 -9.31 -10.37 12.55
N MET A 6 -8.66 -9.29 12.11
CA MET A 6 -9.34 -8.05 11.73
C MET A 6 -10.28 -8.24 10.54
N LEU A 7 -9.88 -9.02 9.53
CA LEU A 7 -10.74 -9.35 8.39
C LEU A 7 -11.97 -10.15 8.86
N ASP A 8 -11.79 -11.16 9.70
CA ASP A 8 -12.90 -12.00 10.18
C ASP A 8 -13.88 -11.16 11.01
N MET A 9 -13.39 -10.37 11.96
CA MET A 9 -14.22 -9.45 12.76
C MET A 9 -14.99 -8.44 11.89
N LEU A 10 -14.32 -7.79 10.92
CA LEU A 10 -14.98 -6.82 10.03
C LEU A 10 -16.02 -7.48 9.12
N THR A 11 -15.79 -8.74 8.74
CA THR A 11 -16.73 -9.53 7.93
C THR A 11 -17.99 -9.88 8.72
N GLU A 12 -17.82 -10.34 9.94
CA GLU A 12 -18.91 -10.90 10.75
C GLU A 12 -19.70 -9.81 11.49
N GLU A 13 -19.02 -8.83 12.07
CA GLU A 13 -19.63 -7.84 12.95
C GLU A 13 -19.99 -6.54 12.23
N TYR A 14 -19.30 -6.21 11.13
CA TYR A 14 -19.45 -4.94 10.42
C TYR A 14 -19.67 -5.10 8.90
N PRO A 15 -20.67 -5.89 8.45
CA PRO A 15 -20.85 -6.30 7.04
C PRO A 15 -21.24 -5.16 6.08
N HIS A 16 -21.33 -3.93 6.55
CA HIS A 16 -21.62 -2.74 5.74
C HIS A 16 -20.48 -1.72 5.71
N VAL A 17 -19.44 -1.92 6.52
CA VAL A 17 -18.31 -1.00 6.61
C VAL A 17 -17.28 -1.37 5.55
N ARG A 18 -16.93 -0.41 4.69
CA ARG A 18 -15.82 -0.54 3.75
C ARG A 18 -14.50 -0.29 4.45
N PHE A 19 -13.50 -1.11 4.16
CA PHE A 19 -12.18 -1.02 4.77
C PHE A 19 -11.08 -1.44 3.80
N TRP A 20 -9.85 -1.04 4.12
CA TRP A 20 -8.64 -1.59 3.50
C TRP A 20 -7.74 -2.17 4.60
N ILE A 21 -6.81 -3.03 4.19
CA ILE A 21 -5.74 -3.51 5.07
C ILE A 21 -4.42 -3.00 4.50
N SER A 22 -3.62 -2.33 5.32
CA SER A 22 -2.31 -1.81 4.90
C SER A 22 -1.23 -2.33 5.83
N PHE A 23 -0.09 -2.70 5.26
CA PHE A 23 1.03 -3.28 5.98
C PHE A 23 2.22 -2.32 6.00
N GLN A 24 2.88 -2.27 7.14
CA GLN A 24 4.29 -1.90 7.15
C GLN A 24 5.10 -3.09 6.63
N CYS A 25 6.07 -2.81 5.77
CA CYS A 25 7.05 -3.77 5.27
C CYS A 25 8.46 -3.35 5.68
N LYS A 26 9.25 -4.33 6.14
CA LYS A 26 10.64 -4.10 6.57
C LYS A 26 11.61 -4.06 5.39
N ASP A 27 11.22 -4.64 4.26
CA ASP A 27 11.98 -4.68 3.02
C ASP A 27 11.02 -4.71 1.81
N ASN A 28 11.56 -4.97 0.62
CA ASN A 28 10.83 -4.98 -0.64
C ASN A 28 10.05 -6.28 -0.93
N THR A 29 9.99 -7.22 0.03
CA THR A 29 9.35 -8.54 -0.10
C THR A 29 8.55 -8.97 1.13
N HIS A 30 8.86 -8.50 2.33
CA HIS A 30 8.28 -8.99 3.58
C HIS A 30 7.56 -7.90 4.38
N ILE A 31 6.45 -8.28 5.02
CA ILE A 31 5.81 -7.46 6.05
C ILE A 31 6.70 -7.36 7.30
N ALA A 32 6.38 -6.43 8.20
CA ALA A 32 7.15 -6.12 9.41
C ALA A 32 7.58 -7.37 10.21
N HIS A 33 6.64 -8.30 10.41
CA HIS A 33 6.88 -9.52 11.19
C HIS A 33 7.77 -10.52 10.42
N GLY A 34 7.53 -10.71 9.12
CA GLY A 34 8.46 -11.39 8.22
C GLY A 34 7.84 -12.25 7.14
N GLU A 35 6.52 -12.35 7.09
CA GLU A 35 5.80 -13.05 6.04
C GLU A 35 5.96 -12.35 4.69
N ASN A 36 5.91 -13.11 3.59
CA ASN A 36 5.94 -12.55 2.25
C ASN A 36 4.69 -11.68 2.01
N PHE A 37 4.88 -10.47 1.49
CA PHE A 37 3.81 -9.52 1.25
C PHE A 37 2.82 -10.00 0.18
N ALA A 38 3.31 -10.57 -0.92
CA ALA A 38 2.46 -11.02 -2.02
C ALA A 38 1.52 -12.15 -1.59
N ASP A 39 2.07 -13.12 -0.85
CA ASP A 39 1.32 -14.24 -0.32
C ASP A 39 0.28 -13.76 0.69
N THR A 40 0.68 -12.86 1.60
CA THR A 40 -0.23 -12.28 2.61
C THR A 40 -1.38 -11.51 1.98
N ALA A 41 -1.10 -10.61 1.03
CA ALA A 41 -2.12 -9.82 0.35
C ALA A 41 -3.07 -10.72 -0.46
N SER A 42 -2.53 -11.69 -1.19
CA SER A 42 -3.31 -12.64 -1.99
C SER A 42 -4.20 -13.51 -1.12
N TYR A 43 -3.67 -13.98 0.02
CA TYR A 43 -4.41 -14.79 0.98
C TYR A 43 -5.62 -14.03 1.54
N LEU A 44 -5.42 -12.82 2.07
CA LEU A 44 -6.49 -12.02 2.67
C LEU A 44 -7.55 -11.63 1.65
N TRP A 45 -7.14 -11.23 0.44
CA TRP A 45 -8.07 -10.90 -0.63
C TRP A 45 -8.94 -12.10 -1.02
N ASN A 46 -8.33 -13.27 -1.19
CA ASN A 46 -9.06 -14.49 -1.54
C ASN A 46 -9.96 -14.96 -0.39
N LYS A 47 -9.50 -14.86 0.86
CA LYS A 47 -10.31 -15.20 2.05
C LYS A 47 -11.57 -14.32 2.12
N ALA A 48 -11.42 -13.00 1.97
CA ALA A 48 -12.56 -12.08 1.92
C ALA A 48 -13.57 -12.45 0.82
N LYS A 49 -13.07 -12.77 -0.39
CA LYS A 49 -13.93 -13.22 -1.50
C LYS A 49 -14.67 -14.52 -1.18
N LEU A 50 -14.00 -15.50 -0.57
CA LEU A 50 -14.61 -16.78 -0.18
C LEU A 50 -15.67 -16.61 0.91
N GLN A 51 -15.49 -15.64 1.80
CA GLN A 51 -16.48 -15.25 2.80
C GLN A 51 -17.62 -14.40 2.23
N GLY A 52 -17.61 -14.08 0.93
CA GLY A 52 -18.59 -13.19 0.31
C GLY A 52 -18.46 -11.73 0.74
N ASN A 53 -17.34 -11.33 1.35
CA ASN A 53 -17.11 -9.98 1.82
C ASN A 53 -16.61 -9.07 0.69
N GLY A 54 -17.52 -8.28 0.11
CA GLY A 54 -17.20 -7.26 -0.90
C GLY A 54 -16.71 -5.92 -0.33
N ASN A 55 -16.54 -5.79 0.98
CA ASN A 55 -16.22 -4.53 1.64
C ASN A 55 -14.72 -4.30 1.88
N LEU A 56 -13.87 -5.31 1.68
CA LEU A 56 -12.43 -5.12 1.56
C LEU A 56 -12.13 -4.45 0.21
N VAL A 57 -11.91 -3.14 0.21
CA VAL A 57 -11.81 -2.35 -1.03
C VAL A 57 -10.38 -2.27 -1.59
N ALA A 58 -9.36 -2.48 -0.76
CA ALA A 58 -7.96 -2.49 -1.17
C ALA A 58 -7.07 -3.19 -0.14
N ILE A 59 -5.90 -3.65 -0.59
CA ILE A 59 -4.79 -4.08 0.27
C ILE A 59 -3.52 -3.37 -0.18
N GLY A 60 -2.65 -2.96 0.75
CA GLY A 60 -1.37 -2.42 0.32
C GLY A 60 -0.43 -2.08 1.46
N VAL A 61 0.27 -0.96 1.33
CA VAL A 61 1.38 -0.61 2.22
C VAL A 61 1.34 0.82 2.73
N ASN A 62 1.82 1.01 3.95
CA ASN A 62 1.99 2.32 4.53
C ASN A 62 3.24 2.45 5.39
N CYS A 63 3.71 3.69 5.54
CA CYS A 63 4.87 4.01 6.36
C CYS A 63 6.13 3.18 6.02
N VAL A 64 6.23 2.78 4.75
CA VAL A 64 7.41 2.14 4.15
C VAL A 64 8.23 3.17 3.38
N HIS A 65 9.49 2.85 3.09
CA HIS A 65 10.28 3.63 2.16
C HIS A 65 9.67 3.55 0.74
N PRO A 66 9.50 4.66 -0.01
CA PRO A 66 8.86 4.66 -1.33
C PRO A 66 9.46 3.68 -2.34
N GLN A 67 10.78 3.47 -2.28
CA GLN A 67 11.48 2.51 -3.16
C GLN A 67 11.03 1.05 -2.97
N PHE A 68 10.44 0.68 -1.83
CA PHE A 68 9.96 -0.67 -1.59
C PHE A 68 8.60 -0.92 -2.26
N VAL A 69 7.82 0.14 -2.52
CA VAL A 69 6.43 0.00 -2.98
C VAL A 69 6.34 -0.69 -4.34
N THR A 70 7.11 -0.24 -5.34
CA THR A 70 7.00 -0.80 -6.71
C THR A 70 7.32 -2.31 -6.72
N PRO A 71 8.42 -2.80 -6.14
CA PRO A 71 8.66 -4.24 -6.02
C PRO A 71 7.54 -5.01 -5.31
N LEU A 72 7.03 -4.48 -4.19
CA LEU A 72 5.93 -5.09 -3.43
C LEU A 72 4.67 -5.18 -4.29
N PHE A 73 4.31 -4.12 -5.01
CA PHE A 73 3.11 -4.10 -5.86
C PHE A 73 3.24 -4.97 -7.11
N ARG A 74 4.44 -5.03 -7.72
CA ARG A 74 4.73 -5.98 -8.80
C ARG A 74 4.53 -7.41 -8.35
N SER A 75 5.04 -7.76 -7.17
CA SER A 75 4.90 -9.12 -6.63
C SER A 75 3.44 -9.57 -6.46
N VAL A 76 2.50 -8.63 -6.29
CA VAL A 76 1.06 -8.91 -6.18
C VAL A 76 0.39 -8.97 -7.56
N ASN A 77 0.57 -7.96 -8.41
CA ASN A 77 -0.31 -7.71 -9.56
C ASN A 77 0.34 -7.88 -10.94
N GLU A 78 1.67 -7.94 -11.05
CA GLU A 78 2.36 -7.94 -12.36
C GLU A 78 1.96 -9.14 -13.23
N LYS A 79 1.82 -10.31 -12.61
CA LYS A 79 1.45 -11.57 -13.29
C LYS A 79 -0.06 -11.84 -13.32
N ARG A 80 -0.88 -10.96 -12.73
CA ARG A 80 -2.34 -11.14 -12.67
C ARG A 80 -2.99 -10.55 -13.91
N PRO A 81 -3.99 -11.25 -14.52
CA PRO A 81 -4.86 -10.65 -15.50
C PRO A 81 -5.50 -9.36 -14.94
N THR A 82 -5.67 -8.34 -15.77
CA THR A 82 -6.14 -7.01 -15.35
C THR A 82 -7.42 -7.05 -14.50
N GLN A 83 -8.33 -7.95 -14.83
CA GLN A 83 -9.65 -8.16 -14.20
C GLN A 83 -9.56 -8.85 -12.84
N GLU A 84 -8.43 -9.49 -12.55
CA GLU A 84 -8.16 -10.22 -11.30
C GLU A 84 -7.14 -9.50 -10.40
N ARG A 85 -6.65 -8.33 -10.83
CA ARG A 85 -5.74 -7.51 -10.04
C ARG A 85 -6.43 -7.05 -8.75
N ILE A 86 -5.68 -7.13 -7.66
CA ILE A 86 -6.12 -6.64 -6.35
C ILE A 86 -6.01 -5.11 -6.38
N PRO A 87 -7.06 -4.33 -6.04
CA PRO A 87 -6.93 -2.90 -5.87
C PRO A 87 -5.93 -2.58 -4.75
N LEU A 88 -4.93 -1.75 -5.04
CA LEU A 88 -3.86 -1.45 -4.09
C LEU A 88 -4.05 -0.08 -3.43
N ILE A 89 -3.56 0.04 -2.19
CA ILE A 89 -3.47 1.30 -1.45
C ILE A 89 -2.03 1.58 -1.02
N VAL A 90 -1.56 2.81 -1.20
CA VAL A 90 -0.19 3.21 -0.85
C VAL A 90 -0.18 4.58 -0.17
N TYR A 91 0.49 4.65 0.98
CA TYR A 91 0.82 5.91 1.64
C TYR A 91 2.15 5.76 2.39
N PRO A 92 3.30 5.90 1.69
CA PRO A 92 4.63 5.64 2.24
C PRO A 92 5.10 6.84 3.07
N ASN A 93 6.26 6.70 3.73
CA ASN A 93 6.93 7.88 4.29
C ASN A 93 7.59 8.72 3.17
N SER A 94 8.22 9.83 3.51
CA SER A 94 8.91 10.71 2.53
C SER A 94 10.14 10.08 1.83
N GLY A 95 10.63 8.94 2.31
CA GLY A 95 11.94 8.39 1.97
C GLY A 95 13.00 8.65 3.03
N GLU A 96 12.76 9.57 3.97
CA GLU A 96 13.68 9.76 5.10
C GLU A 96 13.75 8.48 5.93
N VAL A 97 14.94 8.16 6.45
CA VAL A 97 15.17 7.00 7.32
C VAL A 97 15.22 7.46 8.77
N TYR A 98 14.43 6.83 9.63
CA TYR A 98 14.43 7.13 11.07
C TYR A 98 15.40 6.20 11.81
N SER A 99 16.26 6.77 12.66
CA SER A 99 16.98 6.06 13.70
C SER A 99 16.63 6.61 15.08
N VAL A 100 16.69 5.77 16.11
CA VAL A 100 16.42 6.20 17.50
C VAL A 100 17.44 7.23 17.96
N ASP A 101 18.71 7.05 17.57
CA ASP A 101 19.81 7.90 18.03
C ASP A 101 19.81 9.28 17.36
N SER A 102 19.38 9.35 16.10
CA SER A 102 19.61 10.54 15.27
C SER A 102 18.36 11.10 14.60
N GLY A 103 17.19 10.50 14.84
CA GLY A 103 15.92 10.92 14.24
C GLY A 103 15.85 10.64 12.74
N TRP A 104 15.07 11.48 12.03
CA TRP A 104 14.89 11.38 10.58
C TRP A 104 16.10 11.94 9.82
N GLN A 105 16.62 11.18 8.85
CA GLN A 105 17.79 11.53 8.04
C GLN A 105 17.57 11.26 6.55
N GLY A 106 18.46 11.83 5.71
CA GLY A 106 18.51 11.55 4.27
C GLY A 106 17.46 12.30 3.45
N LYS A 107 16.99 13.46 3.92
CA LYS A 107 15.95 14.24 3.22
C LYS A 107 16.41 14.72 1.84
N GLU A 108 17.68 15.08 1.74
CA GLU A 108 18.37 15.53 0.53
C GLU A 108 18.43 14.44 -0.55
N ASP A 109 18.41 13.17 -0.16
CA ASP A 109 18.45 12.02 -1.06
C ASP A 109 17.05 11.50 -1.44
N CYS A 110 16.00 12.06 -0.83
CA CYS A 110 14.62 11.63 -1.06
C CYS A 110 14.15 12.01 -2.45
N VAL A 111 13.64 11.02 -3.19
CA VAL A 111 12.92 11.24 -4.43
C VAL A 111 11.48 11.67 -4.11
N PRO A 112 10.97 12.77 -4.68
CA PRO A 112 9.59 13.19 -4.48
C PRO A 112 8.58 12.10 -4.85
N LEU A 113 7.53 11.93 -4.05
CA LEU A 113 6.58 10.81 -4.17
C LEU A 113 5.87 10.78 -5.53
N GLU A 114 5.62 11.95 -6.12
CA GLU A 114 4.99 12.10 -7.42
C GLU A 114 5.70 11.34 -8.54
N HIS A 115 7.02 11.09 -8.43
CA HIS A 115 7.79 10.35 -9.42
C HIS A 115 7.53 8.83 -9.41
N TYR A 116 6.90 8.31 -8.36
CA TYR A 116 6.56 6.89 -8.26
C TYR A 116 5.10 6.60 -8.63
N VAL A 117 4.25 7.63 -8.66
CA VAL A 117 2.79 7.51 -8.76
C VAL A 117 2.35 6.75 -10.00
N GLU A 118 2.93 7.07 -11.17
CA GLU A 118 2.59 6.41 -12.44
C GLU A 118 2.76 4.88 -12.34
N GLN A 119 3.92 4.43 -11.87
CA GLN A 119 4.19 2.99 -11.72
C GLN A 119 3.23 2.33 -10.71
N TRP A 120 2.88 3.02 -9.62
CA TRP A 120 1.94 2.47 -8.65
C TRP A 120 0.55 2.33 -9.25
N VAL A 121 0.09 3.32 -10.02
CA VAL A 121 -1.18 3.28 -10.75
C VAL A 121 -1.22 2.15 -11.76
N GLU A 122 -0.17 1.98 -12.58
CA GLU A 122 -0.05 0.88 -13.54
C GLU A 122 -0.16 -0.51 -12.89
N LEU A 123 0.33 -0.62 -11.65
CA LEU A 123 0.28 -1.83 -10.83
C LEU A 123 -1.03 -1.99 -10.07
N GLY A 124 -1.99 -1.08 -10.22
CA GLY A 124 -3.34 -1.19 -9.66
C GLY A 124 -3.58 -0.39 -8.38
N ALA A 125 -2.71 0.57 -8.02
CA ALA A 125 -2.98 1.51 -6.94
C ALA A 125 -4.21 2.37 -7.26
N ARG A 126 -5.16 2.41 -6.32
CA ARG A 126 -6.39 3.21 -6.41
C ARG A 126 -6.48 4.28 -5.33
N PHE A 127 -5.75 4.09 -4.24
CA PHE A 127 -5.68 5.02 -3.12
C PHE A 127 -4.21 5.36 -2.89
N ILE A 128 -3.85 6.63 -3.08
CA ILE A 128 -2.46 7.09 -3.02
C ILE A 128 -2.41 8.30 -2.06
N GLY A 129 -1.49 8.27 -1.12
CA GLY A 129 -1.27 9.34 -0.16
C GLY A 129 0.14 9.34 0.40
N GLY A 130 0.28 9.87 1.60
CA GLY A 130 1.54 9.94 2.33
C GLY A 130 1.35 9.67 3.82
N CYS A 131 2.44 9.23 4.47
CA CYS A 131 2.50 8.93 5.89
C CYS A 131 3.54 9.84 6.57
N CYS A 132 4.47 9.27 7.34
CA CYS A 132 5.48 10.05 8.05
C CYS A 132 6.22 11.01 7.11
N ARG A 133 6.33 12.27 7.55
CA ARG A 133 7.10 13.33 6.87
C ARG A 133 6.58 13.73 5.49
N THR A 134 5.35 13.36 5.17
CA THR A 134 4.61 13.89 4.03
C THR A 134 3.70 15.02 4.48
N TYR A 135 3.47 15.98 3.59
CA TYR A 135 2.72 17.21 3.88
C TYR A 135 1.76 17.52 2.73
N ALA A 136 0.90 18.54 2.94
CA ALA A 136 -0.09 18.96 1.94
C ALA A 136 0.51 19.23 0.55
N ARG A 137 1.73 19.79 0.46
CA ARG A 137 2.41 20.02 -0.81
C ARG A 137 2.72 18.73 -1.59
N ASP A 138 3.01 17.64 -0.87
CA ASP A 138 3.34 16.35 -1.48
C ASP A 138 2.05 15.72 -2.02
N ILE A 139 0.94 15.86 -1.28
CA ILE A 139 -0.39 15.45 -1.75
C ILE A 139 -0.85 16.26 -2.97
N GLU A 140 -0.57 17.56 -3.02
CA GLU A 140 -0.86 18.40 -4.18
C GLU A 140 -0.11 17.92 -5.44
N ARG A 141 1.18 17.60 -5.31
CA ARG A 141 1.99 17.05 -6.40
C ARG A 141 1.50 15.68 -6.84
N ILE A 142 1.19 14.78 -5.90
CA ILE A 142 0.57 13.48 -6.20
C ILE A 142 -0.73 13.69 -7.00
N LYS A 143 -1.60 14.60 -6.55
CA LYS A 143 -2.87 14.91 -7.24
C LYS A 143 -2.62 15.43 -8.66
N GLN A 144 -1.64 16.32 -8.85
CA GLN A 144 -1.27 16.83 -10.17
C GLN A 144 -0.84 15.69 -11.11
N THR A 145 0.02 14.79 -10.65
CA THR A 145 0.44 13.61 -11.42
C THR A 145 -0.73 12.67 -11.71
N VAL A 146 -1.58 12.35 -10.74
CA VAL A 146 -2.75 11.49 -10.98
C VAL A 146 -3.67 12.09 -12.06
N ASN A 147 -3.89 13.41 -12.02
CA ASN A 147 -4.71 14.09 -13.03
C ASN A 147 -4.11 14.05 -14.44
N THR A 148 -2.80 13.87 -14.59
CA THR A 148 -2.16 13.76 -15.92
C THR A 148 -2.26 12.36 -16.52
N LEU A 149 -2.55 11.33 -15.72
CA LEU A 149 -2.55 9.92 -16.15
C LEU A 149 -3.81 9.49 -16.94
N GLN A 150 -4.80 10.37 -17.14
CA GLN A 150 -6.02 10.10 -17.93
C GLN A 150 -6.69 8.74 -17.63
N LEU A 151 -6.81 8.40 -16.34
CA LEU A 151 -7.43 7.15 -15.85
C LEU A 151 -8.95 7.12 -16.00
#